data_AF-A0A0Q8KFD0-F1
#
_entry.id   AF-A0A0Q8KFD0-F1
#
_cell.length_a   1.000
_cell.length_b   1.000
_cell.length_c   1.000
_cell.angle_alpha   90.00
_cell.angle_beta   90.00
_cell.angle_gamma   90.00
#
_symmetry.space_group_name_H-M   'P 1'
#
loop_
_entity.id
_entity.type
_entity.pdbx_description
1 polymer ?
#
loop_
_entity_poly.entity_id
_entity_poly.type
_entity_poly.pdbx_seq_one_letter_code
_entity_poly.pdbx_strand_id
1 'polypeptide(L)'
;MAELSPQSSADEIVAHLRLIGSEENRLGMLRYGIRIERALGIPHGVQRQIARKIKRNHERAFELWESGIMEAQFIASVTADPNRFSAANARQWASSFDSWDIVDGVSDLFVDTDAWKELISEFAADEREFVRRTAFAMMAWSVVHRKKEPEATFLTFLPIIEAHATDDRNFVKKAVNWALRSIGKRSMAMHGAALAVAERLARSTDKTARWNGRNAVKELTDTKTLARIAARNV
;
A
#
# COMPACT_ATOMS: atom_id res chain seq x y z
N MET A 1 16.34 -22.88 -18.66
CA MET A 1 15.42 -21.84 -19.15
C MET A 1 16.24 -20.64 -19.59
N ALA A 2 15.80 -19.95 -20.64
CA ALA A 2 16.42 -18.69 -21.04
C ALA A 2 16.39 -17.70 -19.87
N GLU A 3 17.41 -16.87 -19.79
CA GLU A 3 17.50 -15.84 -18.78
C GLU A 3 16.43 -14.76 -19.05
N LEU A 4 15.63 -14.40 -18.04
CA LEU A 4 14.62 -13.34 -18.20
C LEU A 4 15.26 -12.03 -18.68
N SER A 5 14.65 -11.38 -19.66
CA SER A 5 15.17 -10.16 -20.30
C SER A 5 14.04 -9.15 -20.51
N PRO A 6 14.34 -7.93 -20.99
CA PRO A 6 13.29 -6.99 -21.37
C PRO A 6 12.34 -7.50 -22.45
N GLN A 7 12.79 -8.46 -23.27
CA GLN A 7 12.00 -9.08 -24.34
C GLN A 7 11.16 -10.26 -23.85
N SER A 8 11.33 -10.72 -22.60
CA SER A 8 10.56 -11.85 -22.09
C SER A 8 9.06 -11.57 -22.08
N SER A 9 8.27 -12.54 -22.53
CA SER A 9 6.81 -12.49 -22.53
C SER A 9 6.24 -12.68 -21.12
N ALA A 10 4.95 -12.37 -20.93
CA ALA A 10 4.29 -12.67 -19.67
C ALA A 10 4.32 -14.18 -19.35
N ASP A 11 4.13 -15.04 -20.35
CA ASP A 11 4.15 -16.50 -20.18
C ASP A 11 5.53 -17.01 -19.73
N GLU A 12 6.62 -16.50 -20.32
CA GLU A 12 7.98 -16.87 -19.91
C GLU A 12 8.26 -16.44 -18.47
N ILE A 13 7.77 -15.26 -18.07
CA ILE A 13 7.89 -14.77 -16.69
C ILE A 13 7.07 -15.65 -15.75
N VAL A 14 5.81 -15.96 -16.07
CA VAL A 14 4.94 -16.82 -15.26
C VAL A 14 5.56 -18.23 -15.11
N ALA A 15 6.11 -18.79 -16.19
CA ALA A 15 6.82 -20.07 -16.14
C ALA A 15 8.05 -19.99 -15.21
N HIS A 16 8.81 -18.89 -15.27
CA HIS A 16 9.92 -18.66 -14.36
C HIS A 16 9.47 -18.55 -12.90
N LEU A 17 8.41 -17.78 -12.61
CA LEU A 17 7.87 -17.63 -11.26
C LEU A 17 7.44 -18.98 -10.68
N ARG A 18 6.74 -19.81 -11.47
CA ARG A 18 6.33 -21.16 -11.04
C ARG A 18 7.53 -22.05 -10.72
N LEU A 19 8.63 -21.93 -11.45
CA LEU A 19 9.85 -22.70 -11.18
C LEU A 19 10.52 -22.30 -9.87
N ILE A 20 10.55 -21.00 -9.54
CA ILE A 20 11.26 -20.48 -8.36
C ILE A 20 10.38 -20.37 -7.12
N GLY A 21 9.11 -20.75 -7.22
CA GLY A 21 8.18 -20.76 -6.10
C GLY A 21 8.68 -21.64 -4.94
N SER A 22 8.27 -21.29 -3.72
CA SER A 22 8.62 -22.01 -2.51
C SER A 22 7.36 -22.32 -1.70
N GLU A 23 7.03 -23.61 -1.58
CA GLU A 23 5.88 -24.04 -0.79
C GLU A 23 6.04 -23.71 0.69
N GLU A 24 7.26 -23.79 1.22
CA GLU A 24 7.55 -23.40 2.61
C GLU A 24 7.23 -21.93 2.86
N ASN A 25 7.72 -21.04 1.98
CA ASN A 25 7.42 -19.61 2.09
C ASN A 25 5.92 -19.36 1.92
N ARG A 26 5.30 -20.00 0.93
CA ARG A 26 3.87 -19.89 0.64
C ARG A 26 3.03 -20.27 1.85
N LEU A 27 3.30 -21.40 2.51
CA LEU A 27 2.63 -21.79 3.76
C LEU A 27 2.95 -20.81 4.91
N GLY A 28 4.18 -20.30 4.96
CA GLY A 28 4.60 -19.30 5.93
C GLY A 28 3.78 -18.01 5.90
N MET A 29 3.22 -17.65 4.75
CA MET A 29 2.37 -16.47 4.57
C MET A 29 1.05 -16.52 5.34
N LEU A 30 0.51 -17.72 5.62
CA LEU A 30 -0.72 -17.91 6.40
C LEU A 30 -0.60 -17.31 7.81
N ARG A 31 0.59 -17.31 8.40
CA ARG A 31 0.87 -16.70 9.72
C ARG A 31 0.62 -15.19 9.73
N TYR A 32 0.65 -14.56 8.57
CA TYR A 32 0.37 -13.13 8.41
C TYR A 32 -1.07 -12.86 7.90
N GLY A 33 -1.91 -13.90 7.78
CA GLY A 33 -3.27 -13.78 7.27
C GLY A 33 -3.34 -13.42 5.78
N ILE A 34 -2.32 -13.79 5.00
CA ILE A 34 -2.33 -13.64 3.55
C ILE A 34 -2.96 -14.90 2.93
N ARG A 35 -3.82 -14.71 1.92
CA ARG A 35 -4.39 -15.79 1.11
C ARG A 35 -3.33 -16.38 0.17
N ILE A 36 -3.25 -17.70 0.09
CA ILE A 36 -2.13 -18.40 -0.56
C ILE A 36 -2.55 -19.18 -1.81
N GLU A 37 -3.84 -19.15 -2.16
CA GLU A 37 -4.41 -19.86 -3.31
C GLU A 37 -3.77 -19.38 -4.63
N ARG A 38 -3.38 -18.11 -4.69
CA ARG A 38 -2.77 -17.45 -5.86
C ARG A 38 -1.28 -17.15 -5.69
N ALA A 39 -0.70 -17.48 -4.54
CA ALA A 39 0.69 -17.17 -4.19
C ALA A 39 1.63 -18.31 -4.56
N LEU A 40 2.87 -17.97 -4.91
CA LEU A 40 3.96 -18.91 -5.18
C LEU A 40 5.02 -18.92 -4.07
N GLY A 41 4.94 -18.03 -3.07
CA GLY A 41 5.89 -17.96 -1.97
C GLY A 41 7.22 -17.29 -2.35
N ILE A 42 7.20 -16.38 -3.34
CA ILE A 42 8.42 -15.71 -3.81
C ILE A 42 8.59 -14.41 -3.00
N PRO A 43 9.75 -14.17 -2.35
CA PRO A 43 9.94 -12.95 -1.58
C PRO A 43 9.88 -11.67 -2.43
N HIS A 44 9.27 -10.61 -1.91
CA HIS A 44 9.19 -9.28 -2.56
C HIS A 44 10.55 -8.76 -3.09
N GLY A 45 11.66 -9.10 -2.43
CA GLY A 45 13.00 -8.75 -2.90
C GLY A 45 13.33 -9.35 -4.27
N VAL A 46 13.00 -10.64 -4.46
CA VAL A 46 13.20 -11.36 -5.73
C VAL A 46 12.25 -10.82 -6.80
N GLN A 47 10.98 -10.58 -6.44
CA GLN A 47 10.00 -9.99 -7.36
C GLN A 47 10.47 -8.64 -7.92
N ARG A 48 11.00 -7.76 -7.05
CA ARG A 48 11.60 -6.47 -7.48
C ARG A 48 12.83 -6.66 -8.37
N GLN A 49 13.67 -7.67 -8.12
CA GLN A 49 14.81 -7.97 -8.99
C GLN A 49 14.35 -8.40 -10.39
N ILE A 50 13.32 -9.25 -10.47
CA ILE A 50 12.70 -9.66 -11.74
C ILE A 50 12.15 -8.43 -12.47
N ALA A 51 11.34 -7.61 -11.79
CA ALA A 51 10.77 -6.38 -12.37
C ALA A 51 11.86 -5.44 -12.93
N ARG A 52 12.97 -5.25 -12.21
CA ARG A 52 14.13 -4.45 -12.68
C ARG A 52 14.81 -5.05 -13.90
N LYS A 53 14.82 -6.37 -14.03
CA LYS A 53 15.45 -7.10 -15.12
C LYS A 53 14.62 -7.00 -16.40
N ILE A 54 13.33 -7.26 -16.30
CA ILE A 54 12.39 -7.23 -17.44
C ILE A 54 12.01 -5.81 -17.85
N LYS A 55 12.27 -4.80 -17.02
CA LYS A 55 11.96 -3.38 -17.27
C LYS A 55 10.47 -3.11 -17.41
N ARG A 56 10.14 -1.82 -17.60
CA ARG A 56 8.78 -1.34 -17.85
C ARG A 56 8.31 -1.81 -19.21
N ASN A 57 7.10 -2.37 -19.24
CA ASN A 57 6.33 -2.72 -20.44
C ASN A 57 4.87 -2.78 -20.00
N HIS A 58 4.05 -1.84 -20.47
CA HIS A 58 2.69 -1.65 -19.96
C HIS A 58 1.79 -2.81 -20.37
N GLU A 59 1.87 -3.25 -21.62
CA GLU A 59 1.10 -4.34 -22.19
C GLU A 59 1.34 -5.65 -21.42
N ARG A 60 2.62 -6.00 -21.25
CA ARG A 60 3.02 -7.18 -20.48
C ARG A 60 2.62 -7.07 -19.00
N ALA A 61 2.62 -5.87 -18.42
CA ALA A 61 2.16 -5.70 -17.04
C ALA A 61 0.69 -6.10 -16.90
N PHE A 62 -0.17 -5.79 -17.87
CA PHE A 62 -1.57 -6.21 -17.85
C PHE A 62 -1.71 -7.72 -18.07
N GLU A 63 -0.95 -8.32 -18.98
CA GLU A 63 -0.92 -9.79 -19.15
C GLU A 63 -0.47 -10.51 -17.86
N LEU A 64 0.56 -9.98 -17.18
CA LEU A 64 1.01 -10.49 -15.88
C LEU A 64 -0.08 -10.34 -14.81
N TRP A 65 -0.83 -9.24 -14.84
CA TRP A 65 -1.94 -9.04 -13.92
C TRP A 65 -3.06 -10.07 -14.11
N GLU A 66 -3.41 -10.32 -15.37
CA GLU A 66 -4.46 -11.27 -15.79
C GLU A 66 -4.12 -12.73 -15.44
N SER A 67 -2.84 -13.07 -15.28
CA SER A 67 -2.42 -14.40 -14.81
C SER A 67 -3.03 -14.80 -13.46
N GLY A 68 -3.46 -13.81 -12.66
CA GLY A 68 -4.03 -14.01 -11.33
C GLY A 68 -3.03 -14.45 -10.28
N ILE A 69 -1.75 -14.64 -10.62
CA ILE A 69 -0.68 -15.01 -9.67
C ILE A 69 -0.27 -13.77 -8.88
N MET A 70 -0.26 -13.87 -7.55
CA MET A 70 -0.03 -12.73 -6.66
C MET A 70 1.31 -12.03 -6.93
N GLU A 71 2.38 -12.79 -7.08
CA GLU A 71 3.71 -12.24 -7.36
C GLU A 71 3.85 -11.69 -8.79
N ALA A 72 3.10 -12.24 -9.75
CA ALA A 72 3.03 -11.67 -11.09
C ALA A 72 2.28 -10.32 -11.07
N GLN A 73 1.20 -10.20 -10.29
CA GLN A 73 0.45 -8.96 -10.10
C GLN A 73 1.28 -7.86 -9.40
N PHE A 74 2.13 -8.23 -8.45
CA PHE A 74 3.09 -7.28 -7.89
C PHE A 74 4.14 -6.84 -8.94
N ILE A 75 4.70 -7.78 -9.72
CA ILE A 75 5.63 -7.42 -10.80
C ILE A 75 4.95 -6.53 -11.86
N ALA A 76 3.68 -6.80 -12.16
CA ALA A 76 2.85 -5.97 -13.03
C ALA A 76 2.79 -4.53 -12.52
N SER A 77 2.48 -4.31 -11.23
CA SER A 77 2.40 -2.94 -10.69
C SER A 77 3.72 -2.17 -10.80
N VAL A 78 4.86 -2.85 -10.63
CA VAL A 78 6.19 -2.24 -10.74
C VAL A 78 6.58 -1.94 -12.19
N THR A 79 6.07 -2.72 -13.15
CA THR A 79 6.46 -2.63 -14.57
C THR A 79 5.42 -1.94 -15.46
N ALA A 80 4.25 -1.62 -14.93
CA ALA A 80 3.27 -0.78 -15.60
C ALA A 80 3.85 0.62 -15.88
N ASP A 81 3.44 1.23 -16.99
CA ASP A 81 3.68 2.65 -17.25
C ASP A 81 2.68 3.51 -16.49
N PRO A 82 3.11 4.30 -15.49
CA PRO A 82 2.22 5.15 -14.71
C PRO A 82 1.52 6.22 -15.57
N ASN A 83 2.13 6.69 -16.66
CA ASN A 83 1.52 7.69 -17.54
C ASN A 83 0.36 7.11 -18.36
N ARG A 84 0.28 5.78 -18.46
CA ARG A 84 -0.78 5.06 -19.17
C ARG A 84 -1.74 4.37 -18.20
N PHE A 85 -1.44 4.35 -16.91
CA PHE A 85 -2.27 3.71 -15.91
C PHE A 85 -3.40 4.64 -15.47
N SER A 86 -4.64 4.29 -15.84
CA SER A 86 -5.81 5.14 -15.60
C SER A 86 -6.44 4.92 -14.23
N ALA A 87 -7.29 5.84 -13.80
CA ALA A 87 -8.17 5.65 -12.63
C ALA A 87 -9.09 4.44 -12.79
N ALA A 88 -9.56 4.16 -14.02
CA ALA A 88 -10.36 2.97 -14.30
C ALA A 88 -9.57 1.67 -14.05
N ASN A 89 -8.28 1.65 -14.45
CA ASN A 89 -7.40 0.52 -14.16
C ASN A 89 -7.21 0.34 -12.65
N ALA A 90 -7.02 1.43 -11.90
CA ALA A 90 -6.91 1.39 -10.44
C ALA A 90 -8.16 0.78 -9.79
N ARG A 91 -9.36 1.22 -10.22
CA ARG A 91 -10.65 0.69 -9.72
C ARG A 91 -10.81 -0.80 -10.05
N GLN A 92 -10.47 -1.20 -11.28
CA GLN A 92 -10.53 -2.60 -11.70
C GLN A 92 -9.59 -3.46 -10.85
N TRP A 93 -8.33 -3.05 -10.70
CA TRP A 93 -7.35 -3.78 -9.91
C TRP A 93 -7.76 -3.85 -8.43
N ALA A 94 -8.18 -2.73 -7.85
CA ALA A 94 -8.64 -2.67 -6.46
C ALA A 94 -9.82 -3.60 -6.18
N SER A 95 -10.76 -3.73 -7.14
CA SER A 95 -11.93 -4.61 -7.01
C SER A 95 -11.58 -6.10 -6.88
N SER A 96 -10.38 -6.50 -7.29
CA SER A 96 -9.89 -7.88 -7.26
C SER A 96 -9.04 -8.22 -6.03
N PHE A 97 -8.75 -7.24 -5.16
CA PHE A 97 -7.91 -7.47 -3.99
C PHE A 97 -8.57 -8.38 -2.95
N ASP A 98 -7.80 -9.37 -2.48
CA ASP A 98 -8.25 -10.43 -1.56
C ASP A 98 -7.32 -10.62 -0.35
N SER A 99 -6.25 -9.82 -0.26
CA SER A 99 -5.30 -9.83 0.85
C SER A 99 -4.66 -8.46 1.06
N TRP A 100 -4.09 -8.25 2.25
CA TRP A 100 -3.40 -6.99 2.55
C TRP A 100 -2.06 -6.84 1.80
N ASP A 101 -1.41 -7.95 1.43
CA ASP A 101 -0.10 -7.92 0.77
C ASP A 101 -0.20 -7.35 -0.65
N ILE A 102 -1.21 -7.80 -1.43
CA ILE A 102 -1.44 -7.26 -2.77
C ILE A 102 -1.88 -5.79 -2.73
N VAL A 103 -2.71 -5.40 -1.75
CA VAL A 103 -3.10 -4.00 -1.55
C VAL A 103 -1.88 -3.13 -1.34
N ASP A 104 -1.04 -3.48 -0.37
CA ASP A 104 0.12 -2.67 0.02
C ASP A 104 1.18 -2.64 -1.08
N GLY A 105 1.37 -3.76 -1.79
CA GLY A 105 2.36 -3.89 -2.86
C GLY A 105 1.98 -3.21 -4.18
N VAL A 106 0.70 -2.96 -4.44
CA VAL A 106 0.20 -2.41 -5.71
C VAL A 106 -0.26 -0.95 -5.59
N SER A 107 -0.81 -0.55 -4.43
CA SER A 107 -1.44 0.76 -4.25
C SER A 107 -0.52 1.98 -4.44
N ASP A 108 0.80 1.80 -4.41
CA ASP A 108 1.76 2.85 -4.76
C ASP A 108 1.59 3.32 -6.21
N LEU A 109 1.35 2.39 -7.16
CA LEU A 109 1.08 2.76 -8.56
C LEU A 109 -0.16 3.64 -8.70
N PHE A 110 -1.16 3.46 -7.84
CA PHE A 110 -2.40 4.24 -7.91
C PHE A 110 -2.16 5.70 -7.51
N VAL A 111 -1.16 5.92 -6.64
CA VAL A 111 -0.73 7.25 -6.22
C VAL A 111 -0.09 8.03 -7.35
N ASP A 112 0.46 7.38 -8.38
CA ASP A 112 1.05 8.05 -9.54
C ASP A 112 0.01 8.64 -10.52
N THR A 113 -1.25 8.18 -10.45
CA THR A 113 -2.35 8.72 -11.27
C THR A 113 -2.74 10.14 -10.86
N ASP A 114 -3.28 10.96 -11.77
CA ASP A 114 -3.79 12.30 -11.41
C ASP A 114 -5.04 12.25 -10.52
N ALA A 115 -5.81 11.17 -10.63
CA ALA A 115 -7.04 10.93 -9.85
C ALA A 115 -6.78 10.37 -8.45
N TRP A 116 -5.53 10.28 -7.98
CA TRP A 116 -5.19 9.60 -6.73
C TRP A 116 -5.97 10.09 -5.49
N LYS A 117 -6.31 11.39 -5.41
CA LYS A 117 -7.12 11.96 -4.32
C LYS A 117 -8.59 11.55 -4.39
N GLU A 118 -9.15 11.49 -5.59
CA GLU A 118 -10.50 11.00 -5.85
C GLU A 118 -10.59 9.52 -5.48
N LEU A 119 -9.63 8.71 -5.96
CA LEU A 119 -9.52 7.28 -5.65
C LEU A 119 -9.43 7.03 -4.13
N ILE A 120 -8.64 7.81 -3.39
CA ILE A 120 -8.58 7.69 -1.91
C ILE A 120 -9.97 7.89 -1.29
N SER A 121 -10.71 8.91 -1.75
CA SER A 121 -12.03 9.24 -1.20
C SER A 121 -13.05 8.15 -1.53
N GLU A 122 -13.07 7.66 -2.77
CA GLU A 122 -13.93 6.57 -3.22
C GLU A 122 -13.65 5.28 -2.47
N PHE A 123 -12.38 4.88 -2.40
CA PHE A 123 -11.99 3.63 -1.75
C PHE A 123 -12.25 3.68 -0.25
N ALA A 124 -12.10 4.81 0.43
CA ALA A 124 -12.41 4.93 1.85
C ALA A 124 -13.91 4.69 2.12
N ALA A 125 -14.78 5.18 1.25
CA ALA A 125 -16.23 4.99 1.34
C ALA A 125 -16.69 3.57 0.97
N ASP A 126 -15.86 2.78 0.27
CA ASP A 126 -16.20 1.41 -0.11
C ASP A 126 -16.28 0.49 1.13
N GLU A 127 -17.29 -0.38 1.19
CA GLU A 127 -17.48 -1.32 2.29
C GLU A 127 -16.63 -2.59 2.16
N ARG A 128 -16.07 -2.89 0.99
CA ARG A 128 -15.20 -4.06 0.80
C ARG A 128 -13.87 -3.83 1.51
N GLU A 129 -13.48 -4.78 2.36
CA GLU A 129 -12.34 -4.63 3.29
C GLU A 129 -11.05 -4.19 2.60
N PHE A 130 -10.68 -4.85 1.51
CA PHE A 130 -9.40 -4.58 0.82
C PHE A 130 -9.47 -3.36 -0.09
N VAL A 131 -10.65 -3.01 -0.63
CA VAL A 131 -10.83 -1.72 -1.30
C VAL A 131 -10.67 -0.60 -0.30
N ARG A 132 -11.32 -0.68 0.87
CA ARG A 132 -11.14 0.30 1.95
C ARG A 132 -9.71 0.40 2.43
N ARG A 133 -9.03 -0.74 2.63
CA ARG A 133 -7.60 -0.75 2.98
C ARG A 133 -6.77 0.03 1.97
N THR A 134 -7.09 -0.08 0.68
CA THR A 134 -6.38 0.59 -0.42
C THR A 134 -6.34 2.10 -0.21
N ALA A 135 -7.43 2.73 0.24
CA ALA A 135 -7.45 4.17 0.52
C ALA A 135 -6.36 4.58 1.52
N PHE A 136 -6.26 3.88 2.64
CA PHE A 136 -5.30 4.20 3.70
C PHE A 136 -3.87 3.82 3.32
N ALA A 137 -3.67 2.75 2.55
CA ALA A 137 -2.37 2.43 1.96
C ALA A 137 -1.93 3.53 0.97
N MET A 138 -2.83 4.00 0.10
CA MET A 138 -2.57 5.12 -0.81
C MET A 138 -2.24 6.42 -0.05
N MET A 139 -2.92 6.73 1.07
CA MET A 139 -2.53 7.85 1.92
C MET A 139 -1.09 7.72 2.43
N ALA A 140 -0.70 6.52 2.91
CA ALA A 140 0.66 6.28 3.38
C ALA A 140 1.71 6.37 2.25
N TRP A 141 1.42 5.82 1.08
CA TRP A 141 2.30 5.90 -0.09
C TRP A 141 2.41 7.33 -0.63
N SER A 142 1.31 8.08 -0.72
CA SER A 142 1.33 9.48 -1.16
C SER A 142 2.27 10.35 -0.31
N VAL A 143 2.35 10.07 1.00
CA VAL A 143 3.29 10.75 1.90
C VAL A 143 4.76 10.49 1.51
N VAL A 144 5.08 9.32 0.97
CA VAL A 144 6.44 8.93 0.56
C VAL A 144 6.78 9.44 -0.85
N HIS A 145 5.86 9.30 -1.80
CA HIS A 145 6.13 9.48 -3.22
C HIS A 145 5.82 10.90 -3.72
N ARG A 146 4.76 11.54 -3.23
CA ARG A 146 4.34 12.89 -3.63
C ARG A 146 5.12 13.97 -2.86
N LYS A 147 6.44 14.00 -3.04
CA LYS A 147 7.38 14.89 -2.28
C LYS A 147 7.14 16.38 -2.50
N LYS A 148 6.63 16.77 -3.68
CA LYS A 148 6.34 18.17 -4.04
C LYS A 148 4.91 18.60 -3.70
N GLU A 149 4.06 17.67 -3.31
CA GLU A 149 2.67 18.00 -2.96
C GLU A 149 2.64 18.82 -1.65
N PRO A 150 1.82 19.87 -1.58
CA PRO A 150 1.67 20.67 -0.37
C PRO A 150 1.24 19.85 0.84
N GLU A 151 1.76 20.21 2.01
CA GLU A 151 1.39 19.57 3.27
C GLU A 151 -0.12 19.63 3.53
N ALA A 152 -0.74 20.76 3.17
CA ALA A 152 -2.17 20.99 3.29
C ALA A 152 -3.00 19.89 2.61
N THR A 153 -2.54 19.35 1.47
CA THR A 153 -3.21 18.23 0.79
C THR A 153 -3.29 17.00 1.69
N PHE A 154 -2.18 16.60 2.32
CA PHE A 154 -2.18 15.42 3.20
C PHE A 154 -2.98 15.64 4.48
N LEU A 155 -3.02 16.88 4.98
CA LEU A 155 -3.84 17.22 6.15
C LEU A 155 -5.34 17.01 5.89
N THR A 156 -5.80 17.13 4.63
CA THR A 156 -7.20 16.80 4.27
C THR A 156 -7.57 15.33 4.48
N PHE A 157 -6.60 14.43 4.63
CA PHE A 157 -6.85 13.01 4.90
C PHE A 157 -7.12 12.69 6.37
N LEU A 158 -6.74 13.58 7.30
CA LEU A 158 -6.91 13.35 8.73
C LEU A 158 -8.39 13.17 9.14
N PRO A 159 -9.36 13.97 8.65
CA PRO A 159 -10.78 13.72 8.89
C PRO A 159 -11.26 12.36 8.37
N ILE A 160 -10.77 11.91 7.21
CA ILE A 160 -11.13 10.60 6.65
C ILE A 160 -10.60 9.48 7.56
N ILE A 161 -9.34 9.58 8.00
CA ILE A 161 -8.72 8.65 8.95
C ILE A 161 -9.53 8.59 10.26
N GLU A 162 -9.92 9.73 10.82
CA GLU A 162 -10.69 9.80 12.05
C GLU A 162 -12.10 9.19 11.88
N ALA A 163 -12.77 9.46 10.77
CA ALA A 163 -14.10 8.92 10.46
C ALA A 163 -14.12 7.39 10.34
N HIS A 164 -13.04 6.77 9.87
CA HIS A 164 -12.91 5.31 9.73
C HIS A 164 -12.12 4.65 10.86
N ALA A 165 -11.76 5.40 11.92
CA ALA A 165 -10.93 4.88 13.01
C ALA A 165 -11.62 3.80 13.87
N THR A 166 -12.94 3.65 13.76
CA THR A 166 -13.74 2.64 14.48
C THR A 166 -13.91 1.33 13.72
N ASP A 167 -13.45 1.23 12.47
CA ASP A 167 -13.55 0.00 11.66
C ASP A 167 -12.72 -1.14 12.28
N ASP A 168 -13.39 -2.13 12.88
CA ASP A 168 -12.74 -3.13 13.71
C ASP A 168 -12.06 -4.26 12.93
N ARG A 169 -12.26 -4.30 11.60
CA ARG A 169 -11.62 -5.25 10.70
C ARG A 169 -10.11 -5.07 10.75
N ASN A 170 -9.41 -6.17 11.00
CA ASN A 170 -8.01 -6.14 11.37
C ASN A 170 -7.12 -5.48 10.31
N PHE A 171 -7.41 -5.72 9.02
CA PHE A 171 -6.61 -5.14 7.94
C PHE A 171 -6.96 -3.67 7.68
N VAL A 172 -8.20 -3.24 7.92
CA VAL A 172 -8.56 -1.82 7.79
C VAL A 172 -7.95 -1.01 8.94
N LYS A 173 -8.18 -1.39 10.21
CA LYS A 173 -7.64 -0.63 11.35
C LYS A 173 -6.11 -0.48 11.31
N LYS A 174 -5.40 -1.53 10.88
CA LYS A 174 -3.94 -1.46 10.71
C LYS A 174 -3.52 -0.45 9.64
N ALA A 175 -4.28 -0.36 8.55
CA ALA A 175 -4.01 0.61 7.49
C ALA A 175 -4.37 2.04 7.92
N VAL A 176 -5.48 2.24 8.63
CA VAL A 176 -5.84 3.54 9.25
C VAL A 176 -4.71 4.03 10.17
N ASN A 177 -4.24 3.16 11.08
CA ASN A 177 -3.12 3.50 11.96
C ASN A 177 -1.83 3.77 11.16
N TRP A 178 -1.56 3.01 10.10
CA TRP A 178 -0.39 3.24 9.25
C TRP A 178 -0.46 4.58 8.50
N ALA A 179 -1.59 4.95 7.93
CA ALA A 179 -1.82 6.24 7.29
C ALA A 179 -1.58 7.40 8.27
N LEU A 180 -2.20 7.34 9.45
CA LEU A 180 -2.06 8.36 10.50
C LEU A 180 -0.60 8.58 10.90
N ARG A 181 0.12 7.49 11.17
CA ARG A 181 1.55 7.54 11.52
C ARG A 181 2.40 8.04 10.35
N SER A 182 2.07 7.68 9.12
CA SER A 182 2.84 8.10 7.95
C SER A 182 2.75 9.62 7.78
N ILE A 183 1.54 10.18 7.82
CA ILE A 183 1.31 11.63 7.79
C ILE A 183 2.10 12.32 8.91
N GLY A 184 1.97 11.86 10.15
CA GLY A 184 2.66 12.46 11.30
C GLY A 184 4.18 12.34 11.31
N LYS A 185 4.76 11.52 10.42
CA LYS A 185 6.21 11.32 10.28
C LYS A 185 6.82 12.08 9.10
N ARG A 186 6.03 12.86 8.35
CA ARG A 186 6.51 13.58 7.16
C ARG A 186 7.28 14.85 7.53
N SER A 187 6.67 15.73 8.32
CA SER A 187 7.22 17.03 8.74
C SER A 187 6.67 17.44 10.11
N MET A 188 7.23 18.49 10.73
CA MET A 188 6.78 18.96 12.04
C MET A 188 5.35 19.55 12.02
N ALA A 189 4.95 20.22 10.93
CA ALA A 189 3.59 20.74 10.81
C ALA A 189 2.57 19.59 10.73
N MET A 190 2.84 18.59 9.90
CA MET A 190 1.99 17.41 9.79
C MET A 190 2.02 16.54 11.05
N HIS A 191 3.16 16.52 11.75
CA HIS A 191 3.31 15.84 13.04
C HIS A 191 2.33 16.36 14.07
N GLY A 192 2.27 17.68 14.30
CA GLY A 192 1.35 18.27 15.27
C GLY A 192 -0.11 17.94 14.99
N ALA A 193 -0.54 18.06 13.72
CA ALA A 193 -1.91 17.75 13.32
C ALA A 193 -2.26 16.26 13.48
N ALA A 194 -1.37 15.36 13.05
CA ALA A 194 -1.58 13.92 13.20
C ALA A 194 -1.56 13.46 14.67
N LEU A 195 -0.68 14.04 15.49
CA LEU A 195 -0.61 13.74 16.92
C LEU A 195 -1.92 14.17 17.62
N ALA A 196 -2.47 15.34 17.29
CA ALA A 196 -3.74 15.79 17.85
C ALA A 196 -4.89 14.82 17.53
N VAL A 197 -4.96 14.28 16.31
CA VAL A 197 -5.92 13.23 15.94
C VAL A 197 -5.66 11.95 16.75
N ALA A 198 -4.41 11.50 16.82
CA ALA A 198 -4.02 10.30 17.55
C ALA A 198 -4.41 10.38 19.04
N GLU A 199 -4.23 11.53 19.68
CA GLU A 199 -4.61 11.78 21.06
C GLU A 199 -6.12 11.77 21.29
N ARG A 200 -6.92 12.35 20.38
CA ARG A 200 -8.38 12.26 20.44
C ARG A 200 -8.83 10.80 20.34
N LEU A 201 -8.32 10.07 19.35
CA LEU A 201 -8.62 8.66 19.17
C LEU A 201 -8.22 7.84 20.41
N ALA A 202 -7.06 8.13 21.02
CA ALA A 202 -6.58 7.42 22.21
C ALA A 202 -7.48 7.59 23.45
N ARG A 203 -8.29 8.66 23.49
CA ARG A 203 -9.30 8.92 24.54
C ARG A 203 -10.70 8.39 24.20
N SER A 204 -10.90 7.82 23.00
CA SER A 204 -12.19 7.29 22.58
C SER A 204 -12.66 6.12 23.45
N THR A 205 -13.98 6.02 23.64
CA THR A 205 -14.65 4.87 24.26
C THR A 205 -14.66 3.65 23.34
N ASP A 206 -14.63 3.86 22.02
CA ASP A 206 -14.49 2.78 21.04
C ASP A 206 -13.11 2.10 21.13
N LYS A 207 -13.11 0.76 21.16
CA LYS A 207 -11.89 -0.03 21.36
C LYS A 207 -10.92 0.08 20.18
N THR A 208 -11.44 0.19 18.95
CA THR A 208 -10.65 0.23 17.72
C THR A 208 -10.01 1.60 17.55
N ALA A 209 -10.80 2.67 17.70
CA ALA A 209 -10.31 4.04 17.70
C ALA A 209 -9.23 4.24 18.77
N ARG A 210 -9.47 3.75 19.99
CA ARG A 210 -8.49 3.79 21.07
C ARG A 210 -7.22 3.03 20.76
N TRP A 211 -7.32 1.86 20.12
CA TRP A 211 -6.15 1.10 19.66
C TRP A 211 -5.35 1.88 18.61
N ASN A 212 -6.03 2.45 17.61
CA ASN A 212 -5.41 3.27 16.56
C ASN A 212 -4.68 4.47 17.15
N GLY A 213 -5.35 5.22 18.04
CA GLY A 213 -4.80 6.39 18.70
C GLY A 213 -3.59 6.07 19.57
N ARG A 214 -3.70 5.09 20.49
CA ARG A 214 -2.59 4.73 21.39
C ARG A 214 -1.33 4.27 20.64
N ASN A 215 -1.49 3.47 19.58
CA ASN A 215 -0.35 3.04 18.78
C ASN A 215 0.28 4.21 17.99
N ALA A 216 -0.54 5.11 17.45
CA ALA A 216 -0.04 6.29 16.76
C ALA A 216 0.67 7.26 17.72
N VAL A 217 0.09 7.57 18.88
CA VAL A 217 0.72 8.39 19.93
C VAL A 217 2.08 7.81 20.30
N LYS A 218 2.14 6.52 20.64
CA LYS A 218 3.39 5.84 21.04
C LYS A 218 4.53 6.06 20.03
N GLU A 219 4.24 5.92 18.74
CA GLU A 219 5.27 6.08 17.71
C GLU A 219 5.59 7.55 17.40
N LEU A 220 4.57 8.41 17.39
CA LEU A 220 4.76 9.84 17.09
C LEU A 220 5.50 10.55 18.23
N THR A 221 5.32 10.15 19.48
CA THR A 221 6.05 10.71 20.63
C THR A 221 7.38 10.01 20.92
N ASP A 222 7.76 8.99 20.13
CA ASP A 222 9.04 8.32 20.30
C ASP A 222 10.20 9.28 20.00
N THR A 223 11.22 9.28 20.86
CA THR A 223 12.33 10.25 20.80
C THR A 223 13.12 10.14 19.51
N LYS A 224 13.33 8.93 18.98
CA LYS A 224 14.02 8.72 17.70
C LYS A 224 13.17 9.20 16.54
N THR A 225 11.86 9.00 16.60
CA THR A 225 10.93 9.50 15.59
C THR A 225 10.92 11.03 15.56
N LEU A 226 10.81 11.69 16.71
CA LEU A 226 10.86 13.16 16.81
C LEU A 226 12.18 13.72 16.30
N ALA A 227 13.32 13.15 16.71
CA ALA A 227 14.63 13.57 16.23
C ALA A 227 14.75 13.47 14.70
N ARG A 228 14.24 12.39 14.11
CA ARG A 228 14.24 12.18 12.66
C ARG A 228 13.35 13.17 11.91
N ILE A 229 12.20 13.55 12.47
CA ILE A 229 11.31 14.54 11.85
C ILE A 229 11.94 15.93 11.91
N ALA A 230 12.49 16.31 13.07
CA ALA A 230 13.16 17.60 13.25
C ALA A 230 14.36 17.78 12.31
N ALA A 231 15.14 16.72 12.08
CA ALA A 231 16.30 16.74 11.19
C ALA A 231 15.94 16.90 9.69
N ARG A 232 14.68 16.72 9.29
CA ARG A 232 14.22 16.89 7.89
C ARG A 232 13.85 18.32 7.52
N ASN A 233 13.76 19.21 8.51
CA ASN A 233 13.46 20.63 8.33
C ASN A 233 14.73 21.47 8.09
N VAL A 234 15.86 20.83 7.76
CA VAL A 234 17.13 21.44 7.37
C VAL A 234 17.47 21.04 5.94
#